data_AF-A0A561Q3Y2-F1
#
_entry.id   AF-A0A561Q3Y2-F1
#
_cell.length_a   1.000
_cell.length_b   1.000
_cell.length_c   1.000
_cell.angle_alpha   90.00
_cell.angle_beta   90.00
_cell.angle_gamma   90.00
#
_symmetry.space_group_name_H-M   'P 1'
#
loop_
_entity.id
_entity.type
_entity.pdbx_description
1 polymer ?
#
loop_
_entity_poly.entity_id
_entity_poly.type
_entity_poly.pdbx_seq_one_letter_code
_entity_poly.pdbx_strand_id
1 'polypeptide(L)'
;MIDPSRYLYARNYEIGMKDYSGNTPDSLYRININGIRYDAAMHPLHIEQVTLIPRYDSNVFQQKTGVQQDRYEVLLTGIHVGRLHPQLLLQEQQIWAKHIDISGGNMHIYRDRQQPMPSRNKLGKYPRELLQRFRIPLYVDTLTADNMQLSYTELSRETHQMGSI
;
A
#
# COMPACT_ATOMS: atom_id res chain seq x y z
N MET A 1 36.06 -13.55 9.10
CA MET A 1 35.53 -12.16 9.07
C MET A 1 34.33 -12.18 8.13
N ILE A 2 33.12 -11.98 8.67
CA ILE A 2 31.87 -11.99 7.89
C ILE A 2 31.69 -10.58 7.33
N ASP A 3 31.67 -10.46 6.01
CA ASP A 3 31.52 -9.20 5.29
C ASP A 3 30.02 -8.87 5.19
N PRO A 4 29.53 -7.78 5.80
CA PRO A 4 28.11 -7.43 5.80
C PRO A 4 27.55 -7.15 4.40
N SER A 5 28.42 -6.87 3.41
CA SER A 5 28.03 -6.65 2.02
C SER A 5 27.77 -7.95 1.25
N ARG A 6 28.08 -9.11 1.84
CA ARG A 6 27.92 -10.43 1.21
C ARG A 6 26.71 -11.15 1.76
N TYR A 7 25.59 -11.07 1.05
CA TYR A 7 24.45 -11.94 1.30
C TYR A 7 24.50 -13.12 0.31
N LEU A 8 24.44 -14.36 0.82
CA LEU A 8 24.51 -15.61 0.03
C LEU A 8 25.79 -15.87 -0.79
N TYR A 9 26.92 -15.23 -0.46
CA TYR A 9 28.23 -15.44 -1.12
C TYR A 9 28.32 -15.09 -2.62
N ALA A 10 27.26 -14.56 -3.24
CA ALA A 10 27.27 -14.10 -4.63
C ALA A 10 27.60 -12.60 -4.71
N ARG A 11 28.47 -12.21 -5.65
CA ARG A 11 28.89 -10.81 -5.85
C ARG A 11 27.76 -9.95 -6.44
N ASN A 12 27.01 -10.49 -7.40
CA ASN A 12 25.83 -9.88 -8.02
C ASN A 12 24.77 -10.98 -8.17
N TYR A 13 23.56 -10.74 -7.69
CA TYR A 13 22.42 -11.61 -7.97
C TYR A 13 21.18 -10.74 -8.15
N GLU A 14 20.40 -11.04 -9.18
CA GLU A 14 19.05 -10.50 -9.36
C GLU A 14 18.07 -11.49 -8.72
N ILE A 15 17.27 -11.03 -7.77
CA ILE A 15 16.14 -11.81 -7.27
C ILE A 15 14.90 -11.34 -8.01
N GLY A 16 14.45 -12.14 -8.97
CA GLY A 16 13.07 -12.11 -9.42
C GLY A 16 12.21 -12.75 -8.34
N MET A 17 11.39 -11.96 -7.65
CA MET A 17 10.46 -12.48 -6.65
C MET A 17 9.14 -12.82 -7.34
N LYS A 18 8.47 -13.89 -6.89
CA LYS A 18 7.14 -14.23 -7.40
C LYS A 18 6.17 -13.10 -7.07
N ASP A 19 5.31 -12.75 -8.02
CA ASP A 19 4.21 -11.82 -7.79
C ASP A 19 3.40 -12.23 -6.56
N TYR A 20 3.05 -11.24 -5.73
CA TYR A 20 2.29 -11.45 -4.52
C TYR A 20 0.83 -11.08 -4.74
N SER A 21 -0.09 -11.95 -4.33
CA SER A 21 -1.52 -11.66 -4.27
C SER A 21 -2.09 -12.19 -2.97
N GLY A 22 -2.86 -11.37 -2.26
CA GLY A 22 -3.44 -11.76 -0.97
C GLY A 22 -4.61 -10.88 -0.57
N ASN A 23 -5.44 -11.39 0.34
CA ASN A 23 -6.50 -10.60 0.95
C ASN A 23 -5.96 -9.87 2.19
N THR A 24 -6.46 -8.67 2.44
CA THR A 24 -6.23 -8.00 3.73
C THR A 24 -6.82 -8.81 4.89
N PRO A 25 -6.32 -8.65 6.14
CA PRO A 25 -6.81 -9.42 7.28
C PRO A 25 -8.32 -9.30 7.54
N ASP A 26 -8.89 -8.12 7.25
CA ASP A 26 -10.34 -7.86 7.33
C ASP A 26 -11.12 -8.44 6.14
N SER A 27 -10.43 -9.04 5.17
CA SER A 27 -11.01 -9.59 3.94
C SER A 27 -11.78 -8.57 3.09
N LEU A 28 -11.57 -7.27 3.29
CA LEU A 28 -12.24 -6.21 2.53
C LEU A 28 -11.53 -5.87 1.22
N TYR A 29 -10.22 -6.12 1.14
CA TYR A 29 -9.42 -5.78 -0.03
C TYR A 29 -8.60 -6.96 -0.52
N ARG A 30 -8.22 -6.89 -1.80
CA ARG A 30 -7.16 -7.69 -2.41
C ARG A 30 -5.98 -6.80 -2.71
N ILE A 31 -4.80 -7.21 -2.26
CA ILE A 31 -3.51 -6.60 -2.58
C ILE A 31 -2.87 -7.44 -3.67
N ASN A 32 -2.38 -6.82 -4.75
CA ASN A 32 -1.49 -7.48 -5.71
C ASN A 32 -0.23 -6.64 -5.91
N ILE A 33 0.93 -7.30 -5.98
CA ILE A 33 2.24 -6.70 -6.20
C ILE A 33 2.90 -7.50 -7.31
N ASN A 34 3.18 -6.84 -8.43
CA ASN A 34 3.69 -7.49 -9.64
C ASN A 34 5.03 -6.91 -10.07
N GLY A 35 5.83 -7.72 -10.76
CA GLY A 35 7.07 -7.26 -11.39
C GLY A 35 8.14 -6.86 -10.37
N ILE A 36 8.24 -7.64 -9.28
CA ILE A 36 9.19 -7.41 -8.20
C ILE A 36 10.58 -7.87 -8.65
N ARG A 37 11.51 -6.93 -8.75
CA ARG A 37 12.92 -7.17 -9.09
C ARG A 37 13.83 -6.52 -8.08
N TYR A 38 14.73 -7.29 -7.48
CA TYR A 38 15.76 -6.78 -6.59
C TYR A 38 17.14 -6.97 -7.21
N ASP A 39 17.91 -5.88 -7.33
CA ASP A 39 19.32 -5.92 -7.73
C ASP A 39 20.21 -5.75 -6.49
N ALA A 40 20.90 -6.82 -6.09
CA ALA A 40 21.76 -6.82 -4.92
C ALA A 40 23.07 -6.03 -5.10
N ALA A 41 23.50 -5.79 -6.34
CA ALA A 41 24.72 -5.05 -6.64
C ALA A 41 24.46 -3.54 -6.55
N MET A 42 23.36 -3.08 -7.15
CA MET A 42 23.00 -1.65 -7.17
C MET A 42 22.16 -1.22 -5.98
N HIS A 43 21.57 -2.17 -5.24
CA HIS A 43 20.66 -1.97 -4.09
C HIS A 43 19.27 -1.34 -4.33
N PRO A 44 18.72 -1.21 -5.57
CA PRO A 44 17.30 -0.87 -5.71
C PRO A 44 16.41 -2.11 -5.71
N LEU A 45 15.26 -1.98 -5.07
CA LEU A 45 14.11 -2.84 -5.31
C LEU A 45 13.16 -2.10 -6.24
N HIS A 46 12.83 -2.72 -7.37
CA HIS A 46 11.85 -2.23 -8.32
C HIS A 46 10.58 -3.06 -8.23
N ILE A 47 9.43 -2.39 -8.26
CA ILE A 47 8.11 -3.02 -8.36
C ILE A 47 7.36 -2.32 -9.49
N GLU A 48 6.92 -3.10 -10.47
CA GLU A 48 6.19 -2.54 -11.61
C GLU A 48 4.84 -1.99 -11.21
N GLN A 49 4.10 -2.75 -10.38
CA GLN A 49 2.75 -2.37 -10.01
C GLN A 49 2.36 -2.85 -8.62
N VAL A 50 1.66 -1.98 -7.88
CA VAL A 50 0.94 -2.33 -6.66
C VAL A 50 -0.53 -1.97 -6.83
N THR A 51 -1.43 -2.88 -6.48
CA THR A 51 -2.88 -2.62 -6.46
C THR A 51 -3.49 -2.96 -5.10
N LEU A 52 -4.45 -2.14 -4.67
CA LEU A 52 -5.33 -2.39 -3.54
C LEU A 52 -6.77 -2.21 -4.05
N ILE A 53 -7.48 -3.33 -4.24
CA ILE A 53 -8.81 -3.33 -4.85
C ILE A 53 -9.84 -3.80 -3.83
N PRO A 54 -10.95 -3.07 -3.62
CA PRO A 54 -12.07 -3.53 -2.81
C PRO A 54 -12.61 -4.86 -3.35
N ARG A 55 -12.85 -5.82 -2.46
CA ARG A 55 -13.42 -7.13 -2.84
C ARG A 55 -14.92 -7.09 -3.08
N TYR A 56 -15.57 -6.00 -2.73
CA TYR A 56 -17.01 -5.81 -2.76
C TYR A 56 -17.34 -4.45 -3.36
N ASP A 57 -18.49 -4.34 -4.02
CA ASP A 57 -19.03 -3.05 -4.43
C ASP A 57 -19.32 -2.14 -3.23
N SER A 58 -19.56 -0.84 -3.50
CA SER A 58 -19.82 0.16 -2.48
C SER A 58 -20.88 -0.26 -1.44
N ASN A 59 -21.99 -0.87 -1.87
CA ASN A 59 -23.10 -1.19 -0.99
C ASN A 59 -22.74 -2.38 -0.08
N VAL A 60 -22.26 -3.48 -0.68
CA VAL A 60 -21.86 -4.67 0.08
C VAL A 60 -20.67 -4.37 1.00
N PHE A 61 -19.75 -3.51 0.56
CA PHE A 61 -18.64 -3.02 1.38
C PHE A 61 -19.16 -2.30 2.63
N GLN A 62 -20.11 -1.37 2.47
CA GLN A 62 -20.67 -0.62 3.60
C GLN A 62 -21.49 -1.50 4.54
N GLN A 63 -22.22 -2.50 4.02
CA GLN A 63 -22.91 -3.48 4.86
C GLN A 63 -21.92 -4.28 5.73
N LYS A 64 -20.74 -4.60 5.19
CA LYS A 64 -19.70 -5.34 5.93
C LYS A 64 -18.99 -4.49 6.97
N THR A 65 -18.76 -3.21 6.71
CA THR A 65 -18.16 -2.30 7.69
C THR A 65 -19.16 -1.86 8.75
N GLY A 66 -20.44 -1.72 8.39
CA GLY A 66 -21.55 -1.30 9.26
C GLY A 66 -21.45 0.14 9.77
N VAL A 67 -20.47 0.91 9.30
CA VAL A 67 -20.16 2.27 9.74
C VAL A 67 -19.56 3.08 8.59
N GLN A 68 -19.59 4.41 8.70
CA GLN A 68 -18.89 5.28 7.77
C GLN A 68 -17.39 4.97 7.77
N GLN A 69 -16.93 4.34 6.69
CA GLN A 69 -15.52 4.03 6.45
C GLN A 69 -15.18 4.36 4.99
N ASP A 70 -13.98 4.91 4.82
CA ASP A 70 -13.43 5.21 3.50
C ASP A 70 -13.08 3.89 2.79
N ARG A 71 -13.56 3.74 1.56
CA ARG A 71 -13.23 2.64 0.67
C ARG A 71 -12.17 3.11 -0.33
N TYR A 72 -11.01 2.48 -0.29
CA TYR A 72 -9.88 2.82 -1.17
C TYR A 72 -9.79 1.88 -2.38
N GLU A 73 -9.55 2.44 -3.55
CA GLU A 73 -9.08 1.72 -4.73
C GLU A 73 -7.79 2.39 -5.18
N VAL A 74 -6.69 1.64 -5.15
CA VAL A 74 -5.34 2.19 -5.39
C VAL A 74 -4.64 1.37 -6.45
N LEU A 75 -4.03 2.06 -7.41
CA LEU A 75 -3.07 1.51 -8.35
C LEU A 75 -1.85 2.44 -8.34
N LEU A 76 -0.68 1.86 -8.12
CA LEU A 76 0.62 2.53 -8.18
C LEU A 76 1.48 1.81 -9.21
N THR A 77 2.23 2.56 -10.01
CA THR A 77 3.10 2.02 -11.06
C THR A 77 4.50 2.61 -10.98
N GLY A 78 5.49 1.81 -11.39
CA GLY A 78 6.90 2.22 -11.41
C GLY A 78 7.39 2.64 -10.03
N ILE A 79 7.36 1.73 -9.07
CA ILE A 79 7.82 1.96 -7.71
C ILE A 79 9.30 1.58 -7.63
N HIS A 80 10.12 2.56 -7.27
CA HIS A 80 11.54 2.40 -7.05
C HIS A 80 11.86 2.61 -5.56
N VAL A 81 12.48 1.61 -4.94
CA VAL A 81 12.85 1.64 -3.53
C VAL A 81 14.36 1.62 -3.43
N GLY A 82 14.94 2.77 -3.07
CA GLY A 82 16.38 2.95 -3.05
C GLY A 82 16.98 2.88 -1.65
N ARG A 83 18.17 2.26 -1.57
CA ARG A 83 18.88 1.92 -0.33
C ARG A 83 18.01 1.09 0.62
N LEU A 84 17.47 -0.01 0.09
CA LEU A 84 16.79 -1.03 0.87
C LEU A 84 17.82 -1.78 1.74
N HIS A 85 17.44 -2.10 2.98
CA HIS A 85 18.21 -3.00 3.84
C HIS A 85 17.70 -4.46 3.70
N PRO A 86 18.31 -5.31 2.84
CA PRO A 86 17.78 -6.65 2.54
C PRO A 86 17.78 -7.59 3.75
N GLN A 87 18.75 -7.44 4.66
CA GLN A 87 18.83 -8.25 5.88
C GLN A 87 17.61 -8.02 6.78
N LEU A 88 17.23 -6.75 7.01
CA LEU A 88 16.05 -6.39 7.80
C LEU A 88 14.76 -6.92 7.15
N LEU A 89 14.69 -6.89 5.82
CA LEU A 89 13.53 -7.43 5.10
C LEU A 89 13.42 -8.95 5.23
N LEU A 90 14.51 -9.68 4.99
CA LEU A 90 14.48 -11.14 4.89
C LEU A 90 14.52 -11.84 6.26
N GLN A 91 15.19 -11.26 7.25
CA GLN A 91 15.35 -11.88 8.57
C GLN A 91 14.36 -11.34 9.60
N GLU A 92 14.12 -10.02 9.58
CA GLU A 92 13.29 -9.35 10.60
C GLU A 92 11.89 -8.99 10.09
N GLN A 93 11.61 -9.23 8.80
CA GLN A 93 10.35 -8.85 8.15
C GLN A 93 10.05 -7.35 8.30
N GLN A 94 11.08 -6.51 8.16
CA GLN A 94 10.98 -5.05 8.21
C GLN A 94 11.45 -4.43 6.89
N ILE A 95 10.67 -3.51 6.33
CA ILE A 95 11.09 -2.72 5.18
C ILE A 95 11.73 -1.44 5.70
N TRP A 96 13.04 -1.31 5.47
CA TRP A 96 13.78 -0.07 5.71
C TRP A 96 14.34 0.43 4.39
N ALA A 97 13.88 1.61 3.98
CA ALA A 97 14.30 2.26 2.75
C ALA A 97 14.59 3.74 3.00
N LYS A 98 15.56 4.30 2.27
CA LYS A 98 15.81 5.74 2.37
C LYS A 98 14.85 6.55 1.50
N HIS A 99 14.52 6.02 0.31
CA HIS A 99 13.60 6.69 -0.59
C HIS A 99 12.72 5.68 -1.30
N ILE A 100 11.45 6.06 -1.46
CA ILE A 100 10.51 5.40 -2.35
C ILE A 100 10.03 6.44 -3.35
N ASP A 101 10.26 6.17 -4.62
CA ASP A 101 9.77 6.99 -5.73
C ASP A 101 8.68 6.21 -6.47
N ILE A 102 7.52 6.84 -6.68
CA ILE A 102 6.38 6.27 -7.40
C ILE A 102 6.20 7.09 -8.68
N SER A 103 6.29 6.45 -9.83
CA SER A 103 6.27 7.13 -11.14
C SER A 103 4.88 7.57 -11.58
N GLY A 104 3.84 6.88 -11.08
CA GLY A 104 2.46 7.14 -11.44
C GLY A 104 1.48 6.34 -10.61
N GLY A 105 0.22 6.75 -10.66
CA GLY A 105 -0.85 6.00 -10.03
C GLY A 105 -2.18 6.72 -9.96
N ASN A 106 -3.18 5.99 -9.51
CA ASN A 106 -4.51 6.51 -9.22
C ASN A 106 -4.97 6.00 -7.86
N MET A 107 -5.61 6.90 -7.11
CA MET A 107 -6.25 6.61 -5.85
C MET A 107 -7.67 7.15 -5.93
N HIS A 108 -8.64 6.26 -5.79
CA HIS A 108 -10.05 6.63 -5.63
C HIS A 108 -10.47 6.30 -4.20
N ILE A 109 -10.99 7.31 -3.51
CA ILE A 109 -11.55 7.19 -2.18
C ILE A 109 -13.07 7.38 -2.28
N TYR A 110 -13.83 6.40 -1.81
CA TYR A 110 -15.29 6.50 -1.73
C TYR A 110 -15.75 6.50 -0.28
N ARG A 111 -16.65 7.43 0.07
CA ARG A 111 -17.27 7.51 1.38
C ARG A 111 -18.79 7.55 1.29
N ASP A 112 -19.45 6.69 2.04
CA ASP A 112 -20.90 6.75 2.24
C ASP A 112 -21.20 7.42 3.59
N ARG A 113 -21.84 8.61 3.58
CA ARG A 113 -22.22 9.33 4.80
C ARG A 113 -23.61 8.98 5.33
N GLN A 114 -24.34 8.10 4.65
CA GLN A 114 -25.63 7.60 5.13
C GLN A 114 -25.46 6.63 6.30
N GLN A 115 -24.32 5.94 6.37
CA GLN A 115 -24.00 5.01 7.45
C GLN A 115 -23.83 5.74 8.80
N PRO A 116 -24.00 5.04 9.95
CA PRO A 116 -23.70 5.64 11.24
C PRO A 116 -22.20 5.95 11.37
N MET A 117 -21.87 7.06 12.03
CA MET A 117 -20.47 7.33 12.38
C MET A 117 -19.95 6.20 13.27
N PRO A 118 -18.72 5.70 13.05
CA PRO A 118 -18.11 4.75 13.97
C PRO A 118 -18.10 5.35 15.39
N SER A 119 -18.48 4.54 16.38
CA SER A 119 -18.45 4.94 17.80
C SER A 119 -17.08 5.52 18.13
N ARG A 120 -17.07 6.67 18.81
CA ARG A 120 -15.98 7.62 19.13
C ARG A 120 -14.61 7.03 19.53
N ASN A 121 -14.02 6.22 18.67
CA ASN A 121 -12.60 5.91 18.61
C ASN A 121 -12.16 6.28 17.19
N LYS A 122 -12.01 7.59 16.94
CA LYS A 122 -11.32 8.15 15.76
C LYS A 122 -9.79 7.94 15.85
N LEU A 123 -9.34 7.01 16.70
CA LEU A 123 -7.96 6.53 16.80
C LEU A 123 -7.84 5.31 15.89
N GLY A 124 -7.08 5.39 14.80
CA GLY A 124 -6.68 4.24 13.97
C GLY A 124 -7.28 4.13 12.57
N LYS A 125 -7.82 5.20 11.95
CA LYS A 125 -8.43 5.18 10.60
C LYS A 125 -7.87 6.18 9.59
N TYR A 126 -6.88 7.00 9.94
CA TYR A 126 -6.22 7.88 8.97
C TYR A 126 -5.26 7.08 8.07
N PRO A 127 -4.94 7.52 6.84
CA PRO A 127 -3.99 6.84 5.96
C PRO A 127 -2.65 6.52 6.66
N ARG A 128 -2.17 7.44 7.51
CA ARG A 128 -0.98 7.24 8.36
C ARG A 128 -1.11 6.04 9.31
N GLU A 129 -2.29 5.81 9.87
CA GLU A 129 -2.53 4.70 10.81
C GLU A 129 -2.80 3.38 10.08
N LEU A 130 -3.34 3.42 8.85
CA LEU A 130 -3.43 2.25 7.98
C LEU A 130 -2.03 1.74 7.60
N LEU A 131 -1.08 2.64 7.32
CA LEU A 131 0.33 2.28 7.13
C LEU A 131 0.94 1.62 8.37
N GLN A 132 0.56 2.06 9.58
CA GLN A 132 1.02 1.44 10.85
C GLN A 132 0.47 0.03 11.09
N ARG A 133 -0.64 -0.35 10.44
CA ARG A 133 -1.25 -1.69 10.57
C ARG A 133 -0.72 -2.70 9.54
N PHE A 134 0.18 -2.27 8.66
CA PHE A 134 0.88 -3.18 7.77
C PHE A 134 1.72 -4.13 8.63
N ARG A 135 1.55 -5.45 8.46
CA ARG A 135 2.21 -6.46 9.33
C ARG A 135 3.73 -6.47 9.23
N ILE A 136 4.26 -5.84 8.18
CA ILE A 136 5.69 -5.62 7.93
C ILE A 136 5.96 -4.15 8.31
N PRO A 137 6.71 -3.87 9.38
CA PRO A 137 7.09 -2.50 9.73
C PRO A 137 7.77 -1.80 8.55
N LEU A 138 7.25 -0.64 8.17
CA LEU A 138 7.73 0.16 7.04
C LEU A 138 8.36 1.46 7.57
N TYR A 139 9.67 1.60 7.34
CA TYR A 139 10.45 2.79 7.66
C TYR A 139 10.99 3.39 6.37
N VAL A 140 10.51 4.60 6.04
CA VAL A 140 10.88 5.33 4.84
C VAL A 140 11.20 6.76 5.21
N ASP A 141 12.38 7.24 4.86
CA ASP A 141 12.81 8.63 5.11
C ASP A 141 12.11 9.60 4.15
N THR A 142 12.08 9.30 2.85
CA THR A 142 11.41 10.14 1.84
C THR A 142 10.51 9.31 0.92
N LEU A 143 9.29 9.77 0.69
CA LEU A 143 8.39 9.23 -0.33
C LEU A 143 8.05 10.33 -1.33
N THR A 144 8.31 10.07 -2.61
CA THR A 144 7.91 10.92 -3.73
C THR A 144 6.91 10.16 -4.59
N ALA A 145 5.94 10.88 -5.15
CA ALA A 145 4.96 10.30 -6.05
C ALA A 145 4.63 11.30 -7.14
N ASP A 146 4.99 10.96 -8.36
CA ASP A 146 4.75 11.75 -9.56
C ASP A 146 3.51 11.24 -10.29
N ASN A 147 2.86 12.10 -11.05
CA ASN A 147 1.71 11.75 -11.91
C ASN A 147 0.57 11.00 -11.17
N MET A 148 0.33 11.35 -9.91
CA MET A 148 -0.74 10.78 -9.10
C MET A 148 -2.08 11.46 -9.37
N GLN A 149 -3.08 10.65 -9.68
CA GLN A 149 -4.48 11.10 -9.75
C GLN A 149 -5.20 10.69 -8.47
N LEU A 150 -5.78 11.66 -7.78
CA LEU A 150 -6.58 11.43 -6.59
C LEU A 150 -8.02 11.86 -6.89
N SER A 151 -8.97 10.96 -6.70
CA SER A 151 -10.39 11.29 -6.70
C SER A 151 -11.03 10.93 -5.37
N TYR A 152 -11.96 11.77 -4.93
CA TYR A 152 -12.76 11.53 -3.74
C TYR A 152 -14.24 11.65 -4.07
N THR A 153 -14.99 10.57 -3.90
CA THR A 153 -16.43 10.53 -4.10
C THR A 153 -17.15 10.33 -2.77
N GLU A 154 -18.15 11.17 -2.49
CA GLU A 154 -18.94 11.11 -1.28
C GLU A 154 -20.44 11.02 -1.59
N LEU A 155 -21.12 10.06 -0.96
CA LEU A 155 -22.58 10.00 -0.94
C LEU A 155 -23.13 10.77 0.27
N SER A 156 -23.84 11.87 -0.01
CA SER A 156 -24.39 12.75 1.02
C SER A 156 -25.57 12.14 1.75
N ARG A 157 -25.61 12.31 3.09
CA ARG A 157 -26.76 11.94 3.91
C ARG A 157 -27.96 12.84 3.70
N GLU A 158 -27.73 14.13 3.43
CA GLU A 158 -28.79 15.12 3.34
C GLU A 158 -29.44 15.11 1.95
N THR A 159 -28.61 15.14 0.90
CA THR A 159 -29.09 15.26 -0.49
C THR A 159 -29.28 13.92 -1.18
N HIS A 160 -28.75 12.81 -0.63
CA HIS A 160 -28.74 11.49 -1.26
C HIS A 160 -28.06 11.47 -2.64
N GLN A 161 -27.21 12.45 -2.91
CA GLN A 161 -26.48 12.61 -4.16
C GLN A 161 -24.99 12.34 -3.96
N MET A 162 -24.33 11.91 -5.04
CA MET A 162 -22.88 11.76 -5.09
C MET A 162 -22.23 13.07 -5.49
N GLY A 163 -21.23 13.51 -4.72
CA GLY A 163 -20.27 14.54 -5.10
C GLY A 163 -18.91 13.91 -5.36
N SER A 164 -18.16 14.42 -6.35
CA SER A 164 -16.78 13.98 -6.61
C SER A 164 -15.87 15.19 -6.83
N ILE A 165 -14.63 15.08 -6.36
CA ILE A 165 -13.53 16.01 -6.64
C ILE A 165 -12.32 15.25 -7.16
#